data_AF-A0A3B8K1E2-F1
#
_entry.id   AF-A0A3B8K1E2-F1
#
_cell.length_a   1.000
_cell.length_b   1.000
_cell.length_c   1.000
_cell.angle_alpha   90.00
_cell.angle_beta   90.00
_cell.angle_gamma   90.00
#
_symmetry.space_group_name_H-M   'P 1'
#
loop_
_entity.id
_entity.type
_entity.pdbx_description
1 polymer ?
#
loop_
_entity_poly.entity_id
_entity_poly.type
_entity_poly.pdbx_seq_one_letter_code
_entity_poly.pdbx_strand_id
1 'polypeptide(L)' 'MLPFNTCRSILENIERVIVGKARPAELLLAALLAEGHVLLNDVPGVGKTLLAKSLARSIGGSFKRVQFTP' A
#
# COMPACT_ATOMS: atom_id res chain seq x y z
N MET A 1 12.59 -17.47 -0.60
CA MET A 1 12.41 -16.35 -1.53
C MET A 1 10.92 -16.31 -1.90
N LEU A 2 10.21 -15.20 -1.70
CA LEU A 2 8.79 -15.11 -2.10
C LEU A 2 8.68 -15.42 -3.60
N PRO A 3 7.82 -16.35 -4.02
CA PRO A 3 7.56 -16.56 -5.44
C PRO A 3 7.07 -15.25 -6.05
N PHE A 4 7.58 -14.85 -7.23
CA PHE A 4 7.16 -13.60 -7.90
C PHE A 4 5.63 -13.47 -8.06
N ASN A 5 4.92 -14.60 -8.06
CA ASN A 5 3.46 -14.67 -8.09
C ASN A 5 2.81 -14.00 -6.87
N THR A 6 3.43 -14.04 -5.68
CA THR A 6 2.86 -13.46 -4.46
C THR A 6 2.78 -11.93 -4.54
N CYS A 7 3.83 -11.27 -5.06
CA CYS A 7 3.82 -9.82 -5.25
C CYS A 7 2.70 -9.39 -6.20
N ARG A 8 2.51 -10.14 -7.28
CA ARG A 8 1.42 -9.90 -8.23
C ARG A 8 0.05 -10.03 -7.54
N SER A 9 -0.18 -11.11 -6.80
CA SER A 9 -1.45 -11.31 -6.08
C SER A 9 -1.73 -10.21 -5.05
N ILE A 10 -0.69 -9.70 -4.38
CA ILE A 10 -0.83 -8.56 -3.46
C ILE A 10 -1.30 -7.31 -4.22
N LEU A 11 -0.67 -6.99 -5.36
CA LEU A 11 -1.05 -5.83 -6.18
C LEU A 11 -2.46 -5.96 -6.73
N GLU A 12 -2.82 -7.11 -7.28
CA GLU A 12 -4.18 -7.41 -7.77
C GLU A 12 -5.23 -7.23 -6.66
N ASN A 13 -4.92 -7.61 -5.43
CA ASN A 13 -5.84 -7.43 -4.30
C ASN A 13 -6.01 -5.95 -3.91
N ILE A 14 -4.94 -5.14 -4.02
CA ILE A 14 -5.00 -3.69 -3.79
C ILE A 14 -5.84 -2.99 -4.87
N GLU A 15 -5.70 -3.39 -6.14
CA GLU A 15 -6.42 -2.79 -7.26
C GLU A 15 -7.93 -3.05 -7.22
N ARG A 16 -8.39 -4.10 -6.55
CA ARG A 16 -9.83 -4.36 -6.32
C ARG A 16 -10.52 -3.30 -5.46
N VAL A 17 -9.77 -2.53 -4.67
CA VAL A 17 -10.32 -1.55 -3.74
C VAL A 17 -9.91 -0.12 -4.05
N ILE A 18 -8.91 0.08 -4.93
CA ILE A 18 -8.40 1.40 -5.31
C ILE A 18 -8.17 1.46 -6.80
N VAL A 19 -8.87 2.40 -7.46
CA VAL A 19 -8.72 2.65 -8.89
C VAL A 19 -7.60 3.66 -9.16
N GLY A 20 -6.81 3.44 -10.21
CA GLY A 20 -5.84 4.41 -10.70
C GLY A 20 -4.59 4.61 -9.83
N LYS A 21 -4.27 3.67 -8.93
CA LYS A 21 -3.09 3.73 -8.04
C LYS A 21 -2.13 2.53 -8.17
N ALA A 22 -2.10 1.88 -9.34
CA ALA A 22 -1.20 0.75 -9.60
C ALA A 22 0.27 1.09 -9.28
N ARG A 23 0.78 2.20 -9.84
CA ARG A 23 2.17 2.61 -9.62
C ARG A 23 2.51 2.94 -8.16
N PRO A 24 1.71 3.74 -7.43
CA PRO A 24 1.91 3.91 -5.99
C PRO A 24 1.88 2.60 -5.20
N ALA A 25 1.02 1.64 -5.56
CA ALA A 25 0.95 0.33 -4.89
C ALA A 25 2.25 -0.47 -5.09
N GLU A 26 2.79 -0.50 -6.32
CA GLU A 26 4.08 -1.13 -6.63
C GLU A 26 5.22 -0.54 -5.80
N LEU A 27 5.31 0.79 -5.73
CA LEU A 27 6.34 1.47 -4.95
C LEU A 27 6.18 1.20 -3.44
N LEU A 28 4.94 1.12 -2.94
CA LEU A 28 4.66 0.78 -1.55
C LEU A 28 5.15 -0.63 -1.22
N LEU A 29 4.86 -1.60 -2.10
CA LEU A 29 5.29 -2.99 -1.95
C LEU A 29 6.82 -3.11 -2.06
N ALA A 30 7.44 -2.43 -3.02
CA ALA A 30 8.90 -2.41 -3.16
C ALA A 30 9.58 -1.83 -1.92
N ALA A 31 9.09 -0.71 -1.39
CA ALA A 31 9.61 -0.11 -0.17
C ALA A 31 9.45 -1.04 1.03
N LEU A 32 8.30 -1.71 1.17
CA LEU A 32 8.09 -2.70 2.24
C LEU A 32 9.11 -3.85 2.17
N LEU A 33 9.34 -4.41 0.98
CA LEU A 33 10.30 -5.49 0.76
C LEU A 33 11.76 -5.07 0.98
N ALA A 34 12.04 -3.77 0.81
CA ALA A 34 13.33 -3.17 1.09
C ALA A 34 13.46 -2.65 2.53
N GLU A 35 12.48 -2.93 3.41
CA GLU A 35 12.42 -2.42 4.79
C GLU A 35 12.48 -0.88 4.88
N GLY A 36 12.02 -0.19 3.85
CA GLY A 36 12.01 1.26 3.74
C GLY A 36 10.72 1.93 4.24
N HIS A 37 10.73 3.26 4.20
CA HIS A 37 9.58 4.10 4.54
C HIS A 37 9.06 4.85 3.31
N VAL A 38 7.76 5.10 3.26
CA VAL A 38 7.12 5.81 2.14
C VAL A 38 6.40 7.06 2.62
N LEU A 39 6.65 8.17 1.94
CA LEU A 39 5.86 9.38 2.03
C LEU A 39 4.85 9.43 0.87
N LEU A 40 3.57 9.33 1.18
CA LEU A 40 2.49 9.46 0.20
C LEU A 40 2.08 10.93 0.04
N ASN A 41 2.68 11.62 -0.94
CA ASN A 41 2.32 13.00 -1.29
C ASN A 41 1.28 13.01 -2.41
N ASP A 42 0.09 13.52 -2.10
CA ASP A 42 -1.00 13.69 -3.06
C ASP A 42 -2.03 14.68 -2.46
N VAL A 43 -3.06 15.12 -3.18
CA VAL A 43 -4.10 16.01 -2.64
C VAL A 43 -5.01 15.29 -1.61
N PRO A 44 -5.66 15.98 -0.66
CA PRO A 44 -6.54 15.33 0.32
C PRO A 44 -7.67 14.52 -0.36
N GLY A 45 -8.09 13.40 0.25
CA GLY A 45 -9.22 12.60 -0.21
C GLY A 45 -8.94 11.54 -1.29
N VAL A 46 -7.73 11.47 -1.84
CA VAL A 46 -7.37 10.57 -2.97
C VAL A 46 -6.91 9.15 -2.58
N GLY A 47 -7.40 8.63 -1.46
CA GLY A 47 -7.21 7.22 -1.11
C GLY A 47 -5.84 6.82 -0.52
N LYS A 48 -5.00 7.77 -0.08
CA LYS A 48 -3.71 7.47 0.59
C LYS A 48 -3.85 6.51 1.78
N THR A 49 -4.81 6.77 2.65
CA THR A 49 -5.12 5.90 3.80
C THR A 49 -5.61 4.53 3.34
N LEU A 50 -6.42 4.50 2.28
CA LEU A 50 -6.95 3.25 1.75
C LEU A 50 -5.82 2.39 1.17
N LEU A 51 -4.85 3.01 0.50
CA LEU A 51 -3.68 2.34 -0.10
C LEU A 51 -2.79 1.68 0.96
N ALA A 52 -2.45 2.41 2.02
CA ALA A 52 -1.68 1.84 3.12
C ALA A 52 -2.45 0.71 3.84
N LYS A 53 -3.76 0.89 4.03
CA LYS A 53 -4.62 -0.12 4.67
C LYS A 53 -4.81 -1.38 3.82
N SER A 54 -4.93 -1.25 2.49
CA SER A 54 -5.09 -2.37 1.58
C SER A 54 -3.82 -3.19 1.45
N LEU A 55 -2.64 -2.56 1.43
CA LEU A 55 -1.37 -3.26 1.50
C LEU A 55 -1.26 -4.08 2.80
N ALA A 56 -1.50 -3.45 3.95
CA ALA A 56 -1.45 -4.13 5.26
C ALA A 56 -2.38 -5.35 5.29
N ARG A 57 -3.62 -5.23 4.81
CA ARG A 57 -4.55 -6.37 4.75
C ARG A 57 -4.09 -7.47 3.80
N SER A 58 -3.51 -7.11 2.65
CA SER A 58 -3.07 -8.07 1.63
C SER A 58 -1.91 -8.95 2.09
N ILE A 59 -1.09 -8.46 3.03
CA ILE A 59 0.03 -9.20 3.61
C ILE A 59 -0.27 -9.81 4.99
N GLY A 60 -1.52 -9.73 5.46
CA GLY A 60 -1.90 -10.17 6.81
C GLY A 60 -1.32 -9.32 7.96
N GLY A 61 -0.88 -8.09 7.67
CA GLY A 61 -0.32 -7.16 8.64
C GLY A 61 -1.36 -6.28 9.34
N SER A 62 -0.89 -5.47 10.28
CA SER A 62 -1.72 -4.50 11.00
C SER A 62 -1.60 -3.09 10.42
N PHE A 63 -2.70 -2.36 10.36
CA PHE A 63 -2.71 -0.93 9.99
C PHE A 63 -3.03 -0.07 11.21
N LYS A 64 -2.19 0.93 11.49
CA LYS A 64 -2.41 1.96 12.51
C LYS A 64 -2.24 3.34 11.89
N ARG A 65 -3.13 4.28 12.22
CA ARG A 65 -3.05 5.68 11.81
C ARG A 65 -2.73 6.54 13.03
N VAL A 66 -1.71 7.36 12.92
CA VAL A 66 -1.37 8.41 13.88
C VAL A 66 -1.59 9.75 13.19
N GLN A 67 -2.43 10.61 13.78
CA GLN A 67 -2.74 11.94 13.25
C GLN A 67 -1.87 12.97 13.97
N PHE A 68 -1.13 13.78 13.22
CA PHE A 68 -0.16 14.73 13.80
C PHE A 68 -0.80 16.02 14.33
N THR A 69 -2.05 16.34 13.93
CA THR A 69 -2.88 17.47 14.41
C THR A 69 -4.38 17.23 14.10
N PRO A 70 -5.37 17.74 14.87
CA PRO A 70 -6.80 17.61 14.54
C PRO A 70 -7.18 18.15 13.16
#